data_AF-A0A1F4V397-F1
#
_entry.id   AF-A0A1F4V397-F1
#
_cell.length_a   1.000
_cell.length_b   1.000
_cell.length_c   1.000
_cell.angle_alpha   90.00
_cell.angle_beta   90.00
_cell.angle_gamma   90.00
#
_symmetry.space_group_name_H-M   'P 1'
#
loop_
_entity.id
_entity.type
_entity.pdbx_description
1 polymer ?
#
loop_
_entity_poly.entity_id
_entity_poly.type
_entity_poly.pdbx_seq_one_letter_code
_entity_poly.pdbx_strand_id
1 'polypeptide(L)'
;MRKEVKILRLRSASLANANKLLKQRISLLAVENKTLKAQLREHDQLIKSLEKELVNLKNQKKTYTGMIFKSNVAKNTESLRGKNFGYKGSSRFNPKNIDEVITVKCDVCPDCGSKLKLYNGVYEHIVEDIVLPVKKTKVIKYLKCRQYCPCCKKEVIAVHENEIPNSSFGPAISAMILMLKYEVNVTLPKIKYLLSTLFGIDITIPGIQSQLSVSKRHFEKAYSEILTDIRASPVKHAPDFCDLVRFSGVDTFS
;
A
#
# COMPACT_ATOMS: atom_id res chain seq x y z
N MET A 1 86.60 -47.95 -65.40
CA MET A 1 86.35 -46.64 -66.06
C MET A 1 84.93 -46.47 -66.64
N ARG A 2 84.58 -46.93 -67.86
CA ARG A 2 83.27 -46.58 -68.49
C ARG A 2 82.01 -47.12 -67.77
N LYS A 3 82.06 -48.34 -67.20
CA LYS A 3 80.92 -48.96 -66.48
C LYS A 3 80.63 -48.29 -65.13
N GLU A 4 81.66 -47.96 -64.37
CA GLU A 4 81.54 -47.27 -63.07
C GLU A 4 80.95 -45.87 -63.21
N VAL A 5 81.38 -45.10 -64.23
CA VAL A 5 80.82 -43.77 -64.53
C VAL A 5 79.32 -43.86 -64.85
N LYS A 6 78.87 -44.92 -65.53
CA LYS A 6 77.43 -45.15 -65.82
C LYS A 6 76.64 -45.48 -64.54
N ILE A 7 77.18 -46.33 -63.67
CA ILE A 7 76.55 -46.67 -62.38
C ILE A 7 76.45 -45.43 -61.46
N LEU A 8 77.53 -44.63 -61.39
CA LEU A 8 77.54 -43.39 -60.62
C LEU A 8 76.51 -42.38 -61.15
N ARG A 9 76.35 -42.25 -62.48
CA ARG A 9 75.32 -41.39 -63.09
C ARG A 9 73.88 -41.86 -62.80
N LEU A 10 73.64 -43.17 -62.82
CA LEU A 10 72.33 -43.74 -62.47
C LEU A 10 72.02 -43.51 -60.98
N ARG A 11 73.00 -43.71 -60.10
CA ARG A 11 72.87 -43.43 -58.66
C ARG A 11 72.67 -41.95 -58.38
N SER A 12 73.38 -41.06 -59.04
CA SER A 12 73.18 -39.61 -58.90
C SER A 12 71.81 -39.17 -59.40
N ALA A 13 71.30 -39.75 -60.49
CA ALA A 13 69.95 -39.47 -60.99
C ALA A 13 68.85 -40.00 -60.03
N SER A 14 69.03 -41.20 -59.47
CA SER A 14 68.13 -41.76 -58.44
C SER A 14 68.12 -40.91 -57.17
N LEU A 15 69.30 -40.48 -56.69
CA LEU A 15 69.42 -39.56 -55.56
C LEU A 15 68.80 -38.19 -55.84
N ALA A 16 68.94 -37.66 -57.05
CA ALA A 16 68.30 -36.40 -57.46
C ALA A 16 66.77 -36.52 -57.45
N ASN A 17 66.22 -37.63 -57.93
CA ASN A 17 64.78 -37.91 -57.89
C ASN A 17 64.25 -38.06 -56.46
N ALA A 18 64.96 -38.81 -55.60
CA ALA A 18 64.62 -38.93 -54.19
C ALA A 18 64.64 -37.56 -53.48
N ASN A 19 65.66 -36.75 -53.73
CA ASN A 19 65.75 -35.38 -53.19
C ASN A 19 64.61 -34.48 -53.69
N LYS A 20 64.16 -34.65 -54.94
CA LYS A 20 63.01 -33.91 -55.48
C LYS A 20 61.72 -34.30 -54.76
N LEU A 21 61.48 -35.60 -54.54
CA LEU A 21 60.30 -36.10 -53.84
C LEU A 21 60.29 -35.66 -52.37
N LEU A 22 61.44 -35.73 -51.69
CA LEU A 22 61.59 -35.25 -50.32
C LEU A 22 61.29 -33.75 -50.20
N LYS A 23 61.79 -32.93 -51.13
CA LYS A 23 61.48 -31.49 -51.18
C LYS A 23 59.98 -31.23 -51.38
N GLN A 24 59.33 -31.99 -52.26
CA GLN A 24 57.87 -31.92 -52.44
C GLN A 24 57.13 -32.27 -51.14
N ARG A 25 57.52 -33.36 -50.46
CA ARG A 25 56.90 -33.76 -49.19
C ARG A 25 57.10 -32.72 -48.08
N ILE A 26 58.29 -32.12 -47.98
CA ILE A 26 58.57 -31.03 -47.02
C ILE A 26 57.67 -29.83 -47.32
N SER A 27 57.47 -29.47 -48.59
CA SER A 27 56.58 -28.35 -48.95
C SER A 27 55.12 -28.62 -48.57
N LEU A 28 54.62 -29.85 -48.80
CA LEU A 28 53.26 -30.24 -48.43
C LEU A 28 53.07 -30.23 -46.91
N LEU A 29 53.99 -30.86 -46.17
CA LEU A 29 53.97 -30.86 -44.70
C LEU A 29 54.09 -29.45 -44.12
N ALA A 30 54.82 -28.54 -44.78
CA ALA A 30 54.91 -27.15 -44.36
C ALA A 30 53.57 -26.41 -44.54
N VAL A 31 52.82 -26.71 -45.60
CA VAL A 31 51.47 -26.16 -45.81
C VAL A 31 50.49 -26.74 -44.79
N GLU A 32 50.48 -28.05 -44.59
CA GLU A 32 49.64 -28.71 -43.57
C GLU A 32 49.93 -28.19 -42.15
N ASN A 33 51.21 -27.99 -41.80
CA ASN A 33 51.56 -27.39 -40.52
C ASN A 33 51.08 -25.95 -40.37
N LYS A 34 51.03 -25.17 -41.47
CA LYS A 34 50.49 -23.81 -41.43
C LYS A 34 48.97 -23.82 -41.22
N THR A 35 48.25 -24.69 -41.92
CA THR A 35 46.79 -24.79 -41.80
C THR A 35 46.39 -25.30 -40.41
N LEU A 36 47.03 -26.35 -39.90
CA LEU A 36 46.77 -26.88 -38.56
C LEU A 36 47.06 -25.84 -37.47
N LYS A 37 48.15 -25.07 -37.61
CA LYS A 37 48.45 -23.97 -36.67
C LYS A 37 47.43 -22.83 -36.74
N ALA A 38 46.87 -22.54 -37.91
CA ALA A 38 45.82 -21.54 -38.06
C ALA A 38 44.53 -22.01 -37.35
N GLN A 39 44.12 -23.26 -37.59
CA GLN A 39 42.96 -23.86 -36.95
C GLN A 39 43.09 -23.90 -35.42
N LEU A 40 44.27 -24.28 -34.90
CA LEU A 40 44.53 -24.26 -33.45
C LEU A 40 44.33 -22.87 -32.86
N ARG A 41 44.79 -21.81 -33.54
CA ARG A 41 44.59 -20.43 -33.08
C ARG A 41 43.13 -20.01 -33.08
N GLU A 42 42.36 -20.40 -34.09
CA GLU A 42 40.93 -20.12 -34.15
C GLU A 42 40.17 -20.85 -33.03
N HIS A 43 40.47 -22.13 -32.82
CA HIS A 43 39.89 -22.90 -31.72
C HIS A 43 40.27 -22.33 -30.35
N ASP A 44 41.52 -21.91 -30.15
CA ASP A 44 41.96 -21.26 -28.90
C ASP A 44 41.22 -19.94 -28.64
N GLN A 45 40.92 -19.17 -29.69
CA GLN A 45 40.14 -17.93 -29.58
C GLN A 45 38.69 -18.22 -29.20
N LEU A 46 38.08 -19.24 -29.82
CA LEU A 46 36.72 -19.69 -29.51
C LEU A 46 36.58 -20.23 -28.08
N ILE A 47 37.57 -21.01 -27.62
CA ILE A 47 37.60 -21.50 -26.23
C ILE A 47 37.62 -20.31 -25.26
N LYS A 48 38.48 -19.32 -25.52
CA LYS A 48 38.57 -18.11 -24.68
C LYS A 48 37.27 -17.29 -24.68
N SER A 49 36.55 -17.20 -25.80
CA SER A 49 35.26 -16.48 -25.83
C SER A 49 34.19 -17.24 -25.06
N LEU A 50 34.09 -18.56 -25.25
CA LEU A 50 33.12 -19.41 -24.55
C LEU A 50 33.37 -19.43 -23.04
N GLU A 51 34.63 -19.48 -22.60
CA GLU A 51 34.99 -19.41 -21.18
C GLU A 51 34.52 -18.09 -20.55
N LYS A 52 34.68 -16.96 -21.24
CA LYS A 52 34.19 -15.65 -20.78
C LYS A 52 32.67 -15.64 -20.66
N GLU A 53 31.96 -16.20 -21.63
CA GLU A 53 30.50 -16.31 -21.60
C GLU A 53 30.02 -17.18 -20.45
N LEU A 54 30.68 -18.32 -20.21
CA LEU A 54 30.37 -19.19 -19.08
C LEU A 54 30.57 -18.51 -17.72
N VAL A 55 31.62 -17.70 -17.58
CA VAL A 55 31.84 -16.90 -16.36
C VAL A 55 30.72 -15.86 -16.18
N ASN A 56 30.35 -15.16 -17.25
CA ASN A 56 29.28 -14.17 -17.22
C ASN A 56 27.92 -14.80 -16.82
N LEU A 57 27.55 -15.91 -17.48
CA LEU A 57 26.32 -16.65 -17.16
C LEU A 57 26.33 -17.22 -15.74
N LYS A 58 27.47 -17.71 -15.24
CA LYS A 58 27.61 -18.15 -13.84
C LYS A 58 27.41 -17.00 -12.86
N ASN A 59 27.92 -15.81 -13.16
CA ASN A 59 27.76 -14.63 -12.32
C ASN A 59 26.30 -14.14 -12.33
N GLN A 60 25.66 -14.09 -13.49
CA GLN A 60 24.23 -13.78 -13.62
C GLN A 60 23.38 -14.80 -12.85
N LYS A 61 23.66 -16.10 -12.98
CA LYS A 61 22.96 -17.13 -12.20
C LYS A 61 23.09 -16.87 -10.70
N LYS A 62 24.29 -16.54 -10.21
CA LYS A 62 24.52 -16.21 -8.79
C LYS A 62 23.68 -15.00 -8.34
N THR A 63 23.67 -13.91 -9.13
CA THR A 63 22.89 -12.71 -8.77
C THR A 63 21.39 -13.02 -8.75
N TYR A 64 20.86 -13.68 -9.78
CA TYR A 64 19.44 -14.06 -9.81
C TYR A 64 19.07 -15.07 -8.71
N THR A 65 19.93 -16.04 -8.40
CA THR A 65 19.67 -16.97 -7.29
C THR A 65 19.58 -16.27 -5.94
N GLY A 66 20.40 -15.25 -5.69
CA GLY A 66 20.34 -14.46 -4.46
C GLY A 66 19.11 -13.55 -4.35
N MET A 67 18.54 -13.14 -5.50
CA MET A 67 17.28 -12.37 -5.55
C MET A 67 16.05 -13.26 -5.38
N ILE A 68 16.05 -14.46 -5.97
CA ILE A 68 14.89 -15.37 -5.98
C ILE A 68 14.83 -16.24 -4.72
N PHE A 69 15.98 -16.72 -4.24
CA PHE A 69 16.06 -17.61 -3.09
C PHE A 69 16.84 -16.92 -1.97
N LYS A 70 16.15 -16.61 -0.86
CA LYS A 70 16.82 -16.23 0.38
C LYS A 70 17.78 -17.36 0.77
N SER A 71 19.00 -17.01 1.16
CA SER A 71 19.94 -17.96 1.75
C SER A 71 19.24 -18.72 2.88
N ASN A 72 19.44 -20.03 2.92
CA ASN A 72 18.96 -20.85 4.02
C ASN A 72 19.86 -20.58 5.23
N VAL A 73 19.76 -19.36 5.77
CA VAL A 73 20.24 -19.06 7.11
C VAL A 73 19.46 -20.02 7.99
N ALA A 74 20.18 -20.92 8.66
CA ALA A 74 19.61 -21.69 9.75
C ALA A 74 18.95 -20.68 10.69
N LYS A 75 17.63 -20.57 10.58
CA LYS A 75 16.88 -19.79 11.53
C LYS A 75 17.11 -20.52 12.83
N ASN A 76 17.75 -19.88 13.81
CA ASN A 76 17.45 -20.20 15.19
C ASN A 76 15.95 -20.02 15.31
N THR A 77 15.21 -21.12 15.16
CA THR A 77 13.76 -21.12 15.28
C THR A 77 13.43 -21.13 16.77
N GLU A 78 13.79 -20.07 17.47
CA GLU A 78 12.83 -19.55 18.43
C GLU A 78 11.69 -19.04 17.57
N SER A 79 10.68 -19.88 17.39
CA SER A 79 9.49 -19.56 16.62
C SER A 79 8.73 -18.45 17.35
N LEU A 80 9.11 -17.20 17.14
CA LEU A 80 8.28 -16.05 17.47
C LEU A 80 7.17 -15.92 16.42
N ARG A 81 6.35 -16.97 16.29
CA ARG A 81 5.13 -16.96 15.48
C ARG A 81 3.97 -17.33 16.39
N GLY A 82 3.51 -16.32 17.10
CA GLY A 82 2.42 -16.39 18.05
C GLY A 82 2.76 -15.67 19.34
N LYS A 83 1.76 -15.10 19.99
CA LYS A 83 1.87 -14.76 21.42
C LYS A 83 2.25 -16.07 22.15
N ASN A 84 3.30 -16.06 22.97
CA ASN A 84 3.73 -17.19 23.79
C ASN A 84 2.55 -17.91 24.48
N PHE A 85 2.67 -19.21 24.67
CA PHE A 85 1.68 -19.98 25.41
C PHE A 85 1.46 -19.36 26.81
N GLY A 86 0.21 -19.04 27.15
CA GLY A 86 -0.16 -18.43 28.45
C GLY A 86 -0.51 -16.94 28.44
N TYR A 87 -0.48 -16.24 27.30
CA TYR A 87 -1.06 -14.89 27.25
C TYR A 87 -2.58 -14.93 27.48
N LYS A 88 -3.07 -14.12 28.43
CA LYS A 88 -4.52 -13.91 28.63
C LYS A 88 -5.13 -13.42 27.31
N GLY A 89 -6.22 -14.08 26.90
CA GLY A 89 -7.00 -13.64 25.75
C GLY A 89 -7.48 -12.22 25.95
N SER A 90 -7.32 -11.37 24.93
CA SER A 90 -7.87 -10.01 24.90
C SER A 90 -9.23 -10.00 24.22
N SER A 91 -10.04 -11.03 24.47
CA SER A 91 -11.40 -11.09 23.95
C SER A 91 -12.18 -9.90 24.49
N ARG A 92 -13.07 -9.36 23.66
CA ARG A 92 -14.00 -8.31 24.08
C ARG A 92 -14.82 -8.81 25.27
N PHE A 93 -14.94 -8.00 26.31
CA PHE A 93 -15.86 -8.29 27.41
C PHE A 93 -17.31 -8.09 26.94
N ASN A 94 -18.22 -8.93 27.45
CA ASN A 94 -19.64 -8.72 27.23
C ASN A 94 -20.07 -7.35 27.78
N PRO A 95 -20.98 -6.64 27.08
CA PRO A 95 -21.53 -5.39 27.58
C PRO A 95 -22.28 -5.65 28.90
N LYS A 96 -22.14 -4.72 29.85
CA LYS A 96 -22.81 -4.82 31.17
C LYS A 96 -24.26 -4.32 31.14
N ASN A 97 -24.54 -3.37 30.25
CA ASN A 97 -25.86 -2.78 30.08
C ASN A 97 -26.57 -3.53 28.96
N ILE A 98 -27.70 -4.15 29.29
CA ILE A 98 -28.54 -4.88 28.34
C ILE A 98 -29.83 -4.07 28.18
N ASP A 99 -30.12 -3.65 26.95
CA ASP A 99 -31.30 -2.82 26.66
C ASP A 99 -32.59 -3.65 26.65
N GLU A 100 -32.53 -4.89 26.14
CA GLU A 100 -33.68 -5.80 26.04
C GLU A 100 -33.24 -7.26 26.29
N VAL A 101 -34.05 -8.03 27.02
CA VAL A 101 -33.85 -9.47 27.25
C VAL A 101 -35.01 -10.25 26.64
N ILE A 102 -34.75 -10.94 25.54
CA ILE A 102 -35.74 -11.76 24.83
C ILE A 102 -35.49 -13.23 25.15
N THR A 103 -36.49 -13.91 25.72
CA THR A 103 -36.43 -15.36 25.95
C THR A 103 -36.87 -16.09 24.69
N VAL A 104 -35.94 -16.77 24.03
CA VAL A 104 -36.21 -17.58 22.83
C VAL A 104 -36.34 -19.05 23.22
N LYS A 105 -37.44 -19.69 22.82
CA LYS A 105 -37.68 -21.12 23.03
C LYS A 105 -37.96 -21.81 21.71
N CYS A 106 -37.64 -23.10 21.65
CA CYS A 106 -37.92 -23.94 20.50
C CYS A 106 -38.98 -24.98 20.92
N ASP A 107 -40.17 -24.92 20.33
CA ASP A 107 -41.25 -25.86 20.66
C ASP A 107 -41.13 -27.18 19.86
N VAL A 108 -40.38 -27.18 18.75
CA VAL A 108 -40.24 -28.31 17.81
C VAL A 108 -38.78 -28.48 17.40
N CYS A 109 -38.28 -29.71 17.37
CA CYS A 109 -36.91 -30.01 16.96
C CYS A 109 -36.70 -29.67 15.47
N PRO A 110 -35.70 -28.86 15.10
CA PRO A 110 -35.44 -28.51 13.70
C PRO A 110 -34.97 -29.71 12.86
N ASP A 111 -34.38 -30.74 13.46
CA ASP A 111 -33.84 -31.90 12.73
C ASP A 111 -34.87 -33.00 12.48
N CYS A 112 -35.74 -33.29 13.47
CA CYS A 112 -36.67 -34.43 13.41
C CYS A 112 -38.16 -34.06 13.59
N GLY A 113 -38.49 -32.79 13.86
CA GLY A 113 -39.87 -32.31 13.95
C GLY A 113 -40.64 -32.74 15.22
N SER A 114 -40.00 -33.42 16.16
CA SER A 114 -40.65 -33.83 17.42
C SER A 114 -40.89 -32.64 18.36
N LYS A 115 -41.96 -32.68 19.17
CA LYS A 115 -42.22 -31.69 20.22
C LYS A 115 -41.12 -31.74 21.28
N LEU A 116 -40.55 -30.58 21.60
CA LEU A 116 -39.52 -30.44 22.62
C LEU A 116 -40.13 -30.16 23.99
N LYS A 117 -39.49 -30.67 25.03
CA LYS A 117 -39.78 -30.30 26.43
C LYS A 117 -38.71 -29.33 26.91
N LEU A 118 -39.10 -28.39 27.77
CA LEU A 118 -38.16 -27.46 28.38
C LEU A 118 -37.14 -28.24 29.22
N TYR A 119 -35.87 -27.95 28.98
CA TYR A 119 -34.74 -28.43 29.77
C TYR A 119 -34.29 -27.32 30.74
N ASN A 120 -33.75 -27.67 31.91
CA ASN A 120 -33.40 -26.72 32.97
C ASN A 120 -32.07 -25.96 32.73
N GLY A 121 -31.65 -25.82 31.47
CA GLY A 121 -30.43 -25.11 31.09
C GLY A 121 -30.75 -23.87 30.28
N VAL A 122 -30.34 -22.70 30.75
CA VAL A 122 -30.40 -21.44 29.99
C VAL A 122 -29.00 -21.14 29.47
N TYR A 123 -28.89 -20.87 28.18
CA TYR A 123 -27.66 -20.39 27.55
C TYR A 123 -27.83 -18.91 27.19
N GLU A 124 -26.96 -18.06 27.73
CA GLU A 124 -26.97 -16.62 27.47
C GLU A 124 -26.17 -16.31 26.20
N HIS A 125 -26.83 -15.68 25.22
CA HIS A 125 -26.18 -15.17 24.01
C HIS A 125 -26.47 -13.68 23.87
N ILE A 126 -25.45 -12.86 24.12
CA ILE A 126 -25.55 -11.40 24.04
C ILE A 126 -25.17 -10.97 22.62
N VAL A 127 -26.09 -10.26 21.95
CA VAL A 127 -25.88 -9.71 20.61
C VAL A 127 -26.00 -8.19 20.71
N GLU A 128 -24.96 -7.49 20.28
CA GLU A 128 -25.01 -6.04 20.07
C GLU A 128 -25.30 -5.76 18.60
N ASP A 129 -26.34 -4.97 18.32
CA ASP A 129 -26.70 -4.57 16.96
C ASP A 129 -27.03 -3.07 16.91
N ILE A 130 -27.03 -2.50 15.71
CA ILE A 130 -27.29 -1.08 15.47
C ILE A 130 -28.80 -0.89 15.31
N VAL A 131 -29.41 -0.09 16.20
CA VAL A 131 -30.83 0.28 16.09
C VAL A 131 -31.04 1.20 14.88
N LEU A 132 -31.61 0.66 13.80
CA LEU A 132 -32.02 1.43 12.61
C LEU A 132 -33.44 1.99 12.84
N PRO A 133 -33.63 3.32 12.73
CA PRO A 133 -34.02 3.85 11.43
C PRO A 133 -33.25 5.13 11.13
N VAL A 134 -31.98 4.98 10.74
CA VAL A 134 -31.05 6.11 10.54
C VAL A 134 -31.53 7.08 9.43
N LYS A 135 -32.47 6.65 8.57
CA LYS A 135 -32.94 7.36 7.37
C LYS A 135 -33.79 8.63 7.58
N LYS A 136 -34.21 9.00 8.79
CA LYS A 136 -35.11 10.17 8.97
C LYS A 136 -34.42 11.31 9.72
N THR A 137 -33.91 12.29 8.96
CA THR A 137 -33.54 13.59 9.52
C THR A 137 -34.74 14.34 10.08
N LYS A 138 -34.58 14.96 11.24
CA LYS A 138 -35.55 15.91 11.79
C LYS A 138 -35.34 17.29 11.15
N VAL A 139 -36.29 17.73 10.33
CA VAL A 139 -36.29 19.06 9.73
C VAL A 139 -37.09 20.02 10.63
N ILE A 140 -36.45 21.12 11.06
CA ILE A 140 -37.07 22.13 11.93
C ILE A 140 -37.07 23.46 11.16
N LYS A 141 -38.24 24.09 11.04
CA LYS A 141 -38.38 25.43 10.44
C LYS A 141 -38.50 26.48 11.53
N TYR A 142 -37.47 27.31 11.68
CA TYR A 142 -37.50 28.44 12.60
C TYR A 142 -38.11 29.67 11.93
N LEU A 143 -39.21 30.18 12.48
CA LEU A 143 -39.79 31.48 12.09
C LEU A 143 -39.20 32.56 12.99
N LYS A 144 -38.37 33.42 12.42
CA LYS A 144 -37.67 34.45 13.17
C LYS A 144 -38.32 35.81 12.96
N CYS A 145 -38.73 36.44 14.05
CA CYS A 145 -39.18 37.82 14.03
C CYS A 145 -37.98 38.77 14.04
N ARG A 146 -37.99 39.75 13.15
CA ARG A 146 -37.06 40.88 13.17
C ARG A 146 -37.55 41.87 14.21
N GLN A 147 -36.73 42.16 15.21
CA GLN A 147 -37.07 43.09 16.28
C GLN A 147 -36.10 44.26 16.24
N TYR A 148 -36.56 45.47 16.60
CA TYR A 148 -35.71 46.64 16.65
C TYR A 148 -35.50 47.06 18.09
N CYS A 149 -34.24 47.15 18.53
CA CYS A 149 -33.94 47.58 19.88
C CYS A 149 -34.03 49.13 19.96
N PRO A 150 -34.89 49.68 20.84
CA PRO A 150 -35.04 51.13 20.95
C PRO A 150 -33.81 51.83 21.54
N CYS A 151 -32.98 51.11 22.31
CA CYS A 151 -31.78 51.67 22.95
C CYS A 151 -30.59 51.74 21.97
N CYS A 152 -30.22 50.60 21.37
CA CYS A 152 -29.03 50.53 20.53
C CYS A 152 -29.30 50.81 19.05
N LYS A 153 -30.57 51.00 18.65
CA LYS A 153 -31.00 51.28 17.27
C LYS A 153 -30.58 50.21 16.26
N LYS A 154 -30.42 48.97 16.71
CA LYS A 154 -30.02 47.81 15.89
C LYS A 154 -31.18 46.84 15.75
N GLU A 155 -31.23 46.21 14.59
CA GLU A 155 -32.06 45.03 14.35
C GLU A 155 -31.49 43.84 15.11
N VAL A 156 -32.35 43.16 15.86
CA VAL A 156 -32.03 41.98 16.65
C VAL A 156 -32.89 40.82 16.13
N ILE A 157 -32.23 39.68 15.93
CA ILE A 157 -32.85 38.43 15.51
C ILE A 157 -32.46 37.36 16.52
N ALA A 158 -33.44 36.66 17.07
CA ALA A 158 -33.19 35.58 18.01
C ALA A 158 -32.53 34.38 17.32
N VAL A 159 -31.63 33.70 18.04
CA VAL A 159 -31.01 32.44 17.66
C VAL A 159 -31.46 31.39 18.66
N HIS A 160 -31.97 30.26 18.18
CA HIS A 160 -32.37 29.16 19.04
C HIS A 160 -31.14 28.39 19.55
N GLU A 161 -31.17 27.85 20.76
CA GLU A 161 -30.03 27.17 21.40
C GLU A 161 -29.43 26.03 20.55
N ASN A 162 -30.30 25.22 19.93
CA ASN A 162 -29.91 24.13 19.03
C ASN A 162 -29.74 24.53 17.56
N GLU A 163 -29.60 25.83 17.27
CA GLU A 163 -29.43 26.35 15.91
C GLU A 163 -28.03 26.91 15.72
N ILE A 164 -27.40 26.56 14.59
CA ILE A 164 -26.17 27.24 14.15
C ILE A 164 -26.58 28.43 13.26
N PRO A 165 -26.24 29.68 13.63
CA PRO A 165 -26.56 30.85 12.80
C PRO A 165 -25.99 30.72 11.39
N ASN A 166 -26.79 31.10 10.39
CA ASN A 166 -26.43 31.11 8.97
C ASN A 166 -26.00 29.74 8.42
N SER A 167 -26.46 28.64 9.02
CA SER A 167 -26.20 27.27 8.59
C SER A 167 -27.47 26.61 8.06
N SER A 168 -27.35 25.85 6.97
CA SER A 168 -28.45 24.98 6.50
C SER A 168 -28.55 23.68 7.30
N PHE A 169 -27.48 23.30 8.01
CA PHE A 169 -27.41 22.06 8.77
C PHE A 169 -27.40 22.32 10.28
N GLY A 170 -28.08 21.45 11.02
CA GLY A 170 -28.07 21.48 12.48
C GLY A 170 -26.71 21.07 13.07
N PRO A 171 -26.54 21.22 14.39
CA PRO A 171 -25.29 20.94 15.08
C PRO A 171 -24.83 19.48 14.95
N ALA A 172 -25.75 18.51 15.02
CA ALA A 172 -25.41 17.10 14.89
C ALA A 172 -24.82 16.74 13.52
N ILE A 173 -25.45 17.20 12.43
CA ILE A 173 -24.96 16.97 11.06
C ILE A 173 -23.62 17.69 10.86
N SER A 174 -23.48 18.91 11.38
CA SER A 174 -22.25 19.68 11.30
C SER A 174 -21.09 18.99 12.01
N ALA A 175 -21.30 18.53 13.24
CA ALA A 175 -20.31 17.78 14.01
C ALA A 175 -19.89 16.49 13.29
N MET A 176 -20.84 15.79 12.68
CA MET A 176 -20.56 14.59 11.90
C MET A 176 -19.73 14.88 10.64
N ILE A 177 -20.04 15.95 9.90
CA ILE A 177 -19.25 16.38 8.75
C ILE A 177 -17.82 16.73 9.18
N LEU A 178 -17.65 17.47 10.28
CA LEU A 178 -16.34 17.84 10.81
C LEU A 178 -15.52 16.62 11.23
N MET A 179 -16.13 15.69 11.98
CA MET A 179 -15.48 14.45 12.42
C MET A 179 -15.06 13.61 11.22
N LEU A 180 -15.95 13.40 10.24
CA LEU A 180 -15.62 12.64 9.04
C LEU A 180 -14.50 13.31 8.24
N LYS A 181 -14.48 14.65 8.17
CA LYS A 181 -13.50 15.39 7.38
C LYS A 181 -12.11 15.47 8.03
N TYR A 182 -12.05 15.76 9.34
CA TYR A 182 -10.80 16.10 10.01
C TYR A 182 -10.25 14.97 10.89
N GLU A 183 -11.10 14.19 11.57
CA GLU A 183 -10.66 13.06 12.39
C GLU A 183 -10.45 11.81 11.53
N VAL A 184 -11.43 11.48 10.70
CA VAL A 184 -11.40 10.25 9.87
C VAL A 184 -10.80 10.48 8.48
N ASN A 185 -10.56 11.74 8.10
CA ASN A 185 -9.94 12.13 6.82
C ASN A 185 -10.69 11.61 5.58
N VAL A 186 -12.01 11.56 5.64
CA VAL A 186 -12.88 11.12 4.54
C VAL A 186 -12.95 12.19 3.44
N THR A 187 -12.91 11.77 2.18
CA THR A 187 -13.06 12.65 1.03
C THR A 187 -14.49 13.17 0.89
N LEU A 188 -14.68 14.39 0.37
CA LEU A 188 -16.01 15.01 0.25
C LEU A 188 -17.05 14.15 -0.49
N PRO A 189 -16.71 13.45 -1.61
CA PRO A 189 -17.66 12.56 -2.28
C PRO A 189 -18.10 11.38 -1.40
N LYS A 190 -17.19 10.84 -0.58
CA LYS A 190 -17.50 9.76 0.36
C LYS A 190 -18.35 10.27 1.53
N ILE A 191 -18.11 11.50 2.01
CA ILE A 191 -18.98 12.14 3.02
C ILE A 191 -20.40 12.27 2.47
N LYS A 192 -20.57 12.75 1.23
CA LYS A 192 -21.88 12.78 0.55
C LYS A 192 -22.54 11.40 0.54
N TYR A 193 -21.80 10.37 0.12
CA TYR A 193 -22.30 9.00 0.06
C TYR A 193 -22.76 8.47 1.42
N LEU A 194 -21.98 8.70 2.48
CA LEU A 194 -22.30 8.30 3.84
C LEU A 194 -23.55 9.02 4.36
N LEU A 195 -23.64 10.33 4.17
CA LEU A 195 -24.78 11.13 4.60
C LEU A 195 -26.09 10.70 3.91
N SER A 196 -26.02 10.37 2.62
CA SER A 196 -27.16 9.86 1.85
C SER A 196 -27.54 8.45 2.28
N THR A 197 -26.56 7.56 2.46
CA THR A 197 -26.80 6.13 2.72
C THR A 197 -27.29 5.88 4.14
N LEU A 198 -26.68 6.54 5.12
CA LEU A 198 -27.01 6.39 6.53
C LEU A 198 -28.23 7.25 6.88
N PHE A 199 -28.20 8.54 6.52
CA PHE A 199 -29.17 9.53 7.03
C PHE A 199 -30.23 9.97 6.03
N GLY A 200 -30.16 9.51 4.77
CA GLY A 200 -31.10 9.96 3.73
C GLY A 200 -30.92 11.42 3.31
N ILE A 201 -29.79 12.04 3.64
CA ILE A 201 -29.51 13.45 3.33
C ILE A 201 -28.86 13.53 1.95
N ASP A 202 -29.55 14.12 0.97
CA ASP A 202 -28.92 14.48 -0.29
C ASP A 202 -28.28 15.87 -0.19
N ILE A 203 -26.96 15.90 -0.17
CA ILE A 203 -26.15 17.10 -0.07
C ILE A 203 -25.19 17.17 -1.26
N THR A 204 -25.00 18.37 -1.82
CA THR A 204 -24.02 18.59 -2.87
C THR A 204 -22.62 18.77 -2.28
N ILE A 205 -21.57 18.47 -3.05
CA ILE A 205 -20.18 18.68 -2.60
C ILE A 205 -19.92 20.15 -2.21
N PRO A 206 -20.38 21.16 -2.99
CA PRO A 206 -20.30 22.56 -2.57
C PRO A 206 -21.09 22.85 -1.29
N GLY A 207 -22.21 22.17 -1.05
CA GLY A 207 -22.96 22.27 0.19
C GLY A 207 -22.15 21.83 1.42
N ILE A 208 -21.39 20.73 1.29
CA ILE A 208 -20.45 20.29 2.34
C ILE A 208 -19.36 21.34 2.56
N GLN A 209 -18.77 21.88 1.49
CA GLN A 209 -17.74 22.92 1.58
C GLN A 209 -18.26 24.19 2.25
N SER A 210 -19.46 24.64 1.88
CA SER A 210 -20.13 25.77 2.52
C SER A 210 -20.32 25.53 4.01
N GLN A 211 -20.73 24.33 4.41
CA GLN A 211 -20.88 23.98 5.81
C GLN A 211 -19.55 23.99 6.59
N LEU A 212 -18.47 23.55 5.96
CA LEU A 212 -17.11 23.64 6.54
C LEU A 212 -16.70 25.11 6.72
N SER A 213 -16.99 25.97 5.74
CA SER A 213 -16.71 27.42 5.83
C SER A 213 -17.53 28.11 6.93
N VAL A 214 -18.80 27.76 7.08
CA VAL A 214 -19.65 28.25 8.19
C VAL A 214 -19.06 27.81 9.54
N SER A 215 -18.68 26.54 9.66
CA SER A 215 -18.07 25.99 10.87
C SER A 215 -16.76 26.73 11.20
N LYS A 216 -15.90 26.96 10.20
CA LYS A 216 -14.66 27.74 10.37
C LYS A 216 -14.93 29.12 10.98
N ARG A 217 -15.92 29.85 10.46
CA ARG A 217 -16.28 31.18 10.96
C ARG A 217 -16.71 31.15 12.44
N HIS A 218 -17.41 30.11 12.87
CA HIS A 218 -17.83 29.95 14.27
C HIS A 218 -16.66 29.59 15.19
N PHE A 219 -15.67 28.82 14.70
CA PHE A 219 -14.48 28.47 15.48
C PHE A 219 -13.36 29.51 15.44
N GLU A 220 -13.43 30.52 14.58
CA GLU A 220 -12.38 31.54 14.38
C GLU A 220 -11.95 32.20 15.70
N LYS A 221 -12.92 32.56 16.55
CA LYS A 221 -12.65 33.17 17.86
C LYS A 221 -11.86 32.22 18.77
N ALA A 222 -12.38 31.01 18.99
CA ALA A 222 -11.72 30.00 19.82
C ALA A 222 -10.32 29.64 19.27
N TYR A 223 -10.19 29.54 17.95
CA TYR A 223 -8.90 29.30 17.30
C TYR A 223 -7.92 30.44 17.57
N SER A 224 -8.36 31.70 17.49
CA SER A 224 -7.50 32.85 17.80
C SER A 224 -7.05 32.88 19.27
N GLU A 225 -7.92 32.50 20.20
CA GLU A 225 -7.62 32.39 21.63
C GLU A 225 -6.56 31.30 21.90
N ILE A 226 -6.74 30.12 21.31
CA ILE A 226 -5.77 29.03 21.38
C ILE A 226 -4.42 29.46 20.79
N LEU A 227 -4.42 30.19 19.67
CA LEU A 227 -3.18 30.72 19.08
C LEU A 227 -2.49 31.74 19.99
N THR A 228 -3.23 32.61 20.66
CA THR A 228 -2.65 33.55 21.61
C THR A 228 -2.01 32.82 22.79
N ASP A 229 -2.67 31.78 23.31
CA ASP A 229 -2.17 30.98 24.42
C ASP A 229 -0.90 30.20 24.05
N ILE A 230 -0.89 29.56 22.87
CA ILE A 230 0.29 28.86 22.34
C ILE A 230 1.47 29.83 22.17
N ARG A 231 1.21 31.06 21.70
CA ARG A 231 2.26 32.07 21.51
C ARG A 231 2.84 32.57 22.83
N ALA A 232 2.00 32.69 23.86
CA ALA A 232 2.37 33.09 25.21
C ALA A 232 3.08 31.97 26.00
N SER A 233 2.91 30.70 25.60
CA SER A 233 3.55 29.57 26.27
C SER A 233 5.10 29.68 26.23
N PRO A 234 5.78 29.49 27.37
CA PRO A 234 7.24 29.56 27.45
C PRO A 234 7.93 28.43 26.70
N VAL A 235 7.26 27.29 26.53
CA VAL A 235 7.75 26.12 25.79
C VAL A 235 6.79 25.82 24.66
N LYS A 236 7.32 25.77 23.43
CA LYS A 236 6.57 25.47 22.21
C LYS A 236 7.10 24.17 21.64
N HIS A 237 6.27 23.13 21.66
CA HIS A 237 6.60 21.86 21.04
C HIS A 237 6.25 21.94 19.55
N ALA A 238 7.25 21.89 18.68
CA ALA A 238 7.07 21.77 17.23
C ALA A 238 7.30 20.30 16.85
N PRO A 239 6.25 19.49 16.62
CA PRO A 239 6.44 18.12 16.18
C PRO A 239 6.98 18.11 14.73
N ASP A 240 7.95 17.24 14.44
CA ASP A 240 8.66 17.13 13.16
C ASP A 240 7.80 16.62 11.97
N PHE A 241 6.48 16.72 12.06
CA PHE A 241 5.59 16.36 10.96
C PHE A 241 5.53 17.49 9.93
N CYS A 242 6.46 17.45 8.99
CA CYS A 242 6.35 18.14 7.71
C CYS A 242 5.29 17.44 6.83
N ASP A 243 4.02 17.52 7.21
CA ASP A 243 2.97 17.36 6.23
C ASP A 243 2.99 18.58 5.31
N LEU A 244 3.06 18.31 4.00
CA LEU A 244 3.04 19.25 2.88
C LEU A 244 1.71 20.05 2.79
N VAL A 245 1.17 20.54 3.89
CA VAL A 245 0.22 21.64 3.86
C VAL A 245 1.05 22.88 3.63
N ARG A 246 1.10 23.33 2.37
CA ARG A 246 1.60 24.66 2.02
C ARG A 246 0.97 25.66 3.00
N PHE A 247 1.76 26.14 3.96
CA PHE A 247 1.56 27.44 4.57
C PHE A 247 1.88 28.50 3.50
N SER A 248 1.12 28.52 2.40
CA SER A 248 1.04 29.69 1.55
C SER A 248 0.19 30.69 2.31
N GLY A 249 0.87 31.59 3.02
CA GLY A 249 0.27 32.85 3.42
C GLY A 249 -0.35 33.52 2.20
N VAL A 250 -1.47 34.19 2.43
CA VAL A 250 -2.11 35.12 1.49
C VAL A 250 -2.61 34.44 0.21
N ASP A 251 -3.81 33.84 0.29
CA ASP A 251 -4.69 33.82 -0.88
C ASP A 251 -6.06 34.34 -0.45
N THR A 252 -6.26 35.62 -0.75
CA THR A 252 -7.55 36.25 -0.91
C THR A 252 -8.36 35.46 -1.94
N PHE A 253 -9.42 34.78 -1.50
CA PHE A 253 -10.54 34.44 -2.37
C PHE A 253 -11.72 35.32 -1.96
N SER A 254 -11.76 36.47 -2.63
CA SER A 254 -12.97 37.25 -2.92
C SER A 254 -13.98 36.42 -3.71
#